data_AF-D3ATF9-F1
#
_entry.id   AF-D3ATF9-F1
#
_cell.length_a   1.000
_cell.length_b   1.000
_cell.length_c   1.000
_cell.angle_alpha   90.00
_cell.angle_beta   90.00
_cell.angle_gamma   90.00
#
_symmetry.space_group_name_H-M   'P 1'
#
loop_
_entity.id
_entity.type
_entity.pdbx_description
1 polymer ?
#
loop_
_entity_poly.entity_id
_entity_poly.type
_entity_poly.pdbx_seq_one_letter_code
_entity_poly.pdbx_strand_id
1 'polypeptide(L)'
;MKYQNPILKGFHPDPSICRVGEDYYLVNSSFEYFPGIPVYHSRDLVNWKQIGNCISRPEQLSLKHAGNSGGIWAPVIRYHEGVFYVTATVEKYGNFIISTQDPREGWSDPVWVPVGGIDPSLYFEGGKAYYCTNQSVHPGKEEITLEEIDVTTGKLKSPITPIWSGTGGGHLEGPHIYYKDSWYYLMAAEGGTF
;
A
#
# COMPACT_ATOMS: atom_id res chain seq x y z
N MET A 1 -0.83 23.24 -18.15
CA MET A 1 -2.16 23.45 -17.52
C MET A 1 -1.96 23.47 -16.01
N LYS A 2 -2.73 24.24 -15.22
CA LYS A 2 -2.62 24.24 -13.75
C LYS A 2 -3.45 23.08 -13.19
N TYR A 3 -2.98 22.40 -12.14
CA TYR A 3 -3.76 21.34 -11.49
C TYR A 3 -5.00 21.91 -10.78
N GLN A 4 -6.05 21.11 -10.66
CA GLN A 4 -7.23 21.44 -9.86
C GLN A 4 -7.63 20.21 -9.02
N ASN A 5 -7.71 20.41 -7.71
CA ASN A 5 -8.14 19.34 -6.81
C ASN A 5 -9.67 19.19 -6.76
N PRO A 6 -10.17 17.96 -6.49
CA PRO A 6 -9.37 16.73 -6.40
C PRO A 6 -9.00 16.21 -7.80
N ILE A 7 -7.75 15.73 -7.95
CA ILE A 7 -7.22 15.21 -9.23
C ILE A 7 -7.93 13.93 -9.68
N LEU A 8 -8.45 13.15 -8.72
CA LEU A 8 -9.38 12.05 -8.92
C LEU A 8 -10.65 12.36 -8.12
N LYS A 9 -11.79 12.46 -8.81
CA LYS A 9 -13.09 12.83 -8.20
C LYS A 9 -13.89 11.57 -7.87
N GLY A 10 -14.60 11.61 -6.75
CA GLY A 10 -15.46 10.52 -6.31
C GLY A 10 -14.77 9.64 -5.27
N PHE A 11 -15.05 8.34 -5.33
CA PHE A 11 -14.51 7.34 -4.42
C PHE A 11 -13.08 6.96 -4.80
N HIS A 12 -12.11 7.77 -4.36
CA HIS A 12 -10.67 7.56 -4.53
C HIS A 12 -9.88 7.79 -3.23
N PRO A 13 -10.18 7.03 -2.16
CA PRO A 13 -9.46 7.10 -0.90
C PRO A 13 -8.04 6.51 -0.98
N ASP A 14 -7.24 6.76 0.05
CA ASP A 14 -5.91 6.18 0.28
C ASP A 14 -4.97 6.20 -0.94
N PRO A 15 -4.68 7.40 -1.51
CA PRO A 15 -3.86 7.50 -2.69
C PRO A 15 -2.40 7.13 -2.40
N SER A 16 -1.89 6.09 -3.05
CA SER A 16 -0.46 5.78 -3.07
C SER A 16 0.12 6.06 -4.45
N ILE A 17 1.14 6.92 -4.49
CA ILE A 17 1.80 7.37 -5.73
C ILE A 17 3.20 6.77 -5.88
N CYS A 18 3.57 6.40 -7.10
CA CYS A 18 4.91 5.95 -7.47
C CYS A 18 5.33 6.57 -8.80
N ARG A 19 6.61 6.95 -8.91
CA ARG A 19 7.20 7.47 -10.15
C ARG A 19 8.18 6.46 -10.74
N VAL A 20 8.11 6.25 -12.06
CA VAL A 20 9.05 5.45 -12.84
C VAL A 20 9.48 6.25 -14.06
N GLY A 21 10.71 6.75 -14.05
CA GLY A 21 11.17 7.69 -15.08
C GLY A 21 10.29 8.94 -15.12
N GLU A 22 9.66 9.21 -16.26
CA GLU A 22 8.75 10.35 -16.48
C GLU A 22 7.27 10.01 -16.20
N ASP A 23 6.98 8.74 -15.89
CA ASP A 23 5.62 8.26 -15.68
C ASP A 23 5.29 8.19 -14.18
N TYR A 24 4.07 8.59 -13.84
CA TYR A 24 3.51 8.54 -12.50
C TYR A 24 2.34 7.56 -12.46
N TYR A 25 2.29 6.77 -11.40
CA TYR A 25 1.26 5.77 -11.14
C TYR A 25 0.62 6.06 -9.79
N LEU A 26 -0.70 5.89 -9.71
CA LEU A 26 -1.45 6.10 -8.48
C LEU A 26 -2.45 4.96 -8.30
N VAL A 27 -2.52 4.42 -7.09
CA VAL A 27 -3.52 3.43 -6.68
C VAL A 27 -4.36 3.94 -5.52
N ASN A 28 -5.59 3.47 -5.41
CA ASN A 28 -6.54 3.80 -4.35
C ASN A 28 -7.14 2.53 -3.77
N SER A 29 -7.59 2.57 -2.51
CA SER A 29 -8.39 1.49 -1.94
C SER A 29 -9.73 1.36 -2.67
N SER A 30 -10.26 0.14 -2.70
CA SER A 30 -11.49 -0.21 -3.41
C SER A 30 -12.52 -0.89 -2.53
N PHE A 31 -12.14 -1.28 -1.31
CA PHE A 31 -13.00 -1.93 -0.34
C PHE A 31 -13.67 -3.18 -0.94
N GLU A 32 -14.98 -3.32 -0.86
CA GLU A 32 -15.75 -4.44 -1.39
C GLU A 32 -15.92 -4.43 -2.92
N TYR A 33 -15.49 -3.37 -3.61
CA TYR A 33 -15.69 -3.23 -5.06
C TYR A 33 -14.69 -4.07 -5.85
N PHE A 34 -15.20 -4.70 -6.91
CA PHE A 34 -14.42 -5.53 -7.83
C PHE A 34 -14.67 -5.06 -9.28
N PRO A 35 -13.65 -4.95 -10.15
CA PRO A 35 -12.21 -5.17 -9.90
C PRO A 35 -11.62 -4.23 -8.83
N GLY A 36 -10.65 -4.73 -8.06
CA GLY A 36 -10.08 -4.04 -6.90
C GLY A 36 -8.75 -3.34 -7.17
N ILE A 37 -8.45 -2.31 -6.38
CA ILE A 37 -7.27 -1.45 -6.49
C ILE A 37 -7.10 -0.84 -7.89
N PRO A 38 -7.88 0.20 -8.25
CA PRO A 38 -7.71 0.87 -9.54
C PRO A 38 -6.33 1.49 -9.69
N VAL A 39 -5.74 1.38 -10.88
CA VAL A 39 -4.43 1.95 -11.21
C VAL A 39 -4.61 3.08 -12.20
N TYR A 40 -4.09 4.26 -11.85
CA TYR A 40 -4.08 5.45 -12.68
C TYR A 40 -2.67 5.78 -13.15
N HIS A 41 -2.56 6.37 -14.33
CA HIS A 41 -1.31 6.81 -14.93
C HIS A 41 -1.38 8.29 -15.32
N SER A 42 -0.26 9.00 -15.16
CA SER A 42 -0.07 10.39 -15.57
C SER A 42 1.39 10.65 -15.97
N ARG A 43 1.62 11.69 -16.77
CA ARG A 43 2.95 12.25 -17.06
C ARG A 43 3.14 13.67 -16.57
N ASP A 44 2.08 14.31 -16.07
CA ASP A 44 2.09 15.72 -15.68
C ASP A 44 1.51 15.96 -14.29
N LEU A 45 1.08 14.90 -13.58
CA LEU A 45 0.38 14.94 -12.29
C LEU A 45 -0.98 15.69 -12.32
N VAL A 46 -1.41 16.14 -13.49
CA VAL A 46 -2.66 16.90 -13.71
C VAL A 46 -3.71 16.01 -14.34
N ASN A 47 -3.36 15.34 -15.43
CA ASN A 47 -4.26 14.51 -16.21
C ASN A 47 -3.98 13.04 -15.87
N TRP A 48 -4.99 12.37 -15.33
CA TRP A 48 -4.91 10.98 -14.88
C TRP A 48 -5.88 10.11 -15.67
N LYS A 49 -5.39 8.96 -16.13
CA LYS A 49 -6.20 7.95 -16.82
C LYS A 49 -6.11 6.63 -16.06
N GLN A 50 -7.26 6.02 -15.78
CA GLN A 50 -7.26 4.64 -15.27
C GLN A 50 -6.76 3.70 -16.37
N ILE A 51 -5.75 2.90 -16.05
CA ILE A 51 -5.10 1.96 -16.99
C ILE A 51 -5.39 0.50 -16.64
N GLY A 52 -5.98 0.23 -15.48
CA GLY A 52 -6.33 -1.12 -15.05
C GLY A 52 -6.74 -1.17 -13.59
N ASN A 53 -6.74 -2.40 -13.04
CA ASN A 53 -6.97 -2.69 -11.62
C ASN A 53 -6.00 -3.80 -11.21
N CYS A 54 -5.47 -3.75 -9.99
CA CYS A 54 -4.51 -4.77 -9.55
C CYS A 54 -5.16 -6.12 -9.30
N ILE A 55 -6.39 -6.13 -8.78
CA ILE A 55 -7.19 -7.33 -8.55
C ILE A 55 -8.28 -7.38 -9.62
N SER A 56 -8.07 -8.14 -10.68
CA SER A 56 -8.99 -8.22 -11.83
C SER A 56 -9.55 -9.61 -12.08
N ARG A 57 -9.08 -10.60 -11.31
CA ARG A 57 -9.38 -12.03 -11.46
C ARG A 57 -9.97 -12.59 -10.17
N PRO A 58 -11.19 -13.15 -10.16
CA PRO A 58 -11.78 -13.71 -8.94
C PRO A 58 -10.94 -14.81 -8.29
N GLU A 59 -10.16 -15.55 -9.08
CA GLU A 59 -9.21 -16.57 -8.65
C GLU A 59 -7.96 -15.99 -7.96
N GLN A 60 -7.62 -14.73 -8.24
CA GLN A 60 -6.51 -14.03 -7.59
C GLN A 60 -6.90 -13.64 -6.16
N LEU A 61 -8.08 -13.04 -5.99
CA LEU A 61 -8.63 -12.66 -4.69
C LEU A 61 -10.15 -12.46 -4.81
N SER A 62 -10.91 -13.30 -4.09
CA SER A 62 -12.37 -13.22 -4.07
C SER A 62 -12.87 -12.29 -2.97
N LEU A 63 -13.68 -11.30 -3.33
CA LEU A 63 -14.34 -10.37 -2.41
C LEU A 63 -15.80 -10.72 -2.12
N LYS A 64 -16.26 -11.92 -2.51
CA LYS A 64 -17.67 -12.35 -2.39
C LYS A 64 -18.25 -12.23 -0.97
N HIS A 65 -17.39 -12.32 0.04
CA HIS A 65 -17.76 -12.31 1.45
C HIS A 65 -17.26 -11.06 2.20
N ALA A 66 -16.78 -10.05 1.48
CA ALA A 66 -16.47 -8.75 2.06
C ALA A 66 -17.75 -8.11 2.64
N GLY A 67 -17.64 -7.52 3.82
CA GLY A 67 -18.69 -6.67 4.37
C GLY A 67 -18.75 -5.32 3.66
N ASN A 68 -19.76 -4.51 3.99
CA ASN A 68 -19.79 -3.10 3.56
C ASN A 68 -18.58 -2.36 4.14
N SER A 69 -17.86 -1.61 3.32
CA SER A 69 -16.56 -1.00 3.67
C SER A 69 -15.52 -2.02 4.17
N GLY A 70 -15.71 -3.31 3.88
CA GLY A 70 -14.72 -4.36 4.07
C GLY A 70 -13.85 -4.52 2.83
N GLY A 71 -13.35 -5.73 2.59
CA GLY A 71 -12.57 -6.00 1.38
C GLY A 71 -11.19 -5.35 1.44
N ILE A 72 -10.77 -4.65 0.39
CA ILE A 72 -9.39 -4.16 0.22
C ILE A 72 -9.24 -2.72 0.71
N TRP A 73 -8.51 -2.55 1.81
CA TRP A 73 -8.17 -1.23 2.39
C TRP A 73 -6.91 -0.62 1.74
N ALA A 74 -6.28 0.36 2.39
CA ALA A 74 -5.24 1.21 1.82
C ALA A 74 -4.13 0.42 1.09
N PRO A 75 -4.00 0.57 -0.25
CA PRO A 75 -2.94 -0.05 -1.01
C PRO A 75 -1.72 0.86 -1.12
N VAL A 76 -0.55 0.26 -1.21
CA VAL A 76 0.71 0.96 -1.45
C VAL A 76 1.38 0.44 -2.70
N ILE A 77 1.69 1.33 -3.64
CA ILE A 77 2.47 1.01 -4.85
C ILE A 77 3.92 1.47 -4.72
N ARG A 78 4.85 0.59 -5.07
CA ARG A 78 6.29 0.86 -5.17
C ARG A 78 6.85 0.26 -6.45
N TYR A 79 7.93 0.83 -6.94
CA TYR A 79 8.68 0.29 -8.08
C TYR A 79 10.12 0.04 -7.63
N HIS A 80 10.62 -1.16 -7.89
CA HIS A 80 11.98 -1.57 -7.57
C HIS A 80 12.50 -2.53 -8.63
N GLU A 81 13.66 -2.22 -9.19
CA GLU A 81 14.39 -3.09 -10.13
C GLU A 81 13.55 -3.68 -11.29
N GLY A 82 12.73 -2.87 -11.95
CA GLY A 82 11.94 -3.34 -13.10
C GLY A 82 10.55 -3.88 -12.74
N VAL A 83 10.21 -3.93 -11.45
CA VAL A 83 8.98 -4.56 -10.97
C VAL A 83 8.18 -3.57 -10.12
N PHE A 84 6.88 -3.49 -10.39
CA PHE A 84 5.90 -2.86 -9.53
C PHE A 84 5.46 -3.85 -8.45
N TYR A 85 5.40 -3.37 -7.23
CA TYR A 85 4.85 -4.08 -6.08
C TYR A 85 3.67 -3.29 -5.55
N VAL A 86 2.55 -3.97 -5.31
CA VAL A 86 1.42 -3.44 -4.56
C VAL A 86 1.22 -4.29 -3.32
N THR A 87 1.08 -3.63 -2.17
CA THR A 87 0.71 -4.29 -0.91
C THR A 87 -0.55 -3.64 -0.36
N ALA A 88 -1.43 -4.42 0.26
CA ALA A 88 -2.65 -3.91 0.89
C ALA A 88 -3.13 -4.90 1.96
N THR A 89 -4.12 -4.48 2.75
CA THR A 89 -4.87 -5.35 3.67
C THR A 89 -6.20 -5.74 3.06
N VAL A 90 -6.56 -7.02 3.19
CA VAL A 90 -7.93 -7.48 2.97
C VAL A 90 -8.58 -7.80 4.30
N GLU A 91 -9.73 -7.19 4.58
CA GLU A 91 -10.53 -7.44 5.77
C GLU A 91 -10.65 -8.96 6.02
N LYS A 92 -10.27 -9.42 7.22
CA LYS A 92 -10.24 -10.82 7.69
C LYS A 92 -9.17 -11.75 7.10
N TYR A 93 -8.57 -11.44 5.96
CA TYR A 93 -7.51 -12.28 5.37
C TYR A 93 -6.10 -11.78 5.72
N GLY A 94 -5.95 -10.49 6.01
CA GLY A 94 -4.68 -9.87 6.39
C GLY A 94 -3.96 -9.27 5.20
N ASN A 95 -2.64 -9.17 5.32
CA ASN A 95 -1.79 -8.40 4.42
C ASN A 95 -1.22 -9.25 3.29
N PHE A 96 -1.14 -8.68 2.09
CA PHE A 96 -0.60 -9.35 0.92
C PHE A 96 0.24 -8.44 0.03
N ILE A 97 1.08 -9.04 -0.80
CA ILE A 97 1.88 -8.40 -1.85
C ILE A 97 1.50 -9.03 -3.20
N ILE A 98 1.36 -8.22 -4.23
CA ILE A 98 1.28 -8.63 -5.63
C ILE A 98 2.29 -7.83 -6.46
N SER A 99 2.67 -8.37 -7.62
CA SER A 99 3.65 -7.71 -8.47
C SER A 99 3.35 -7.83 -9.95
N THR A 100 3.98 -6.96 -10.73
CA THR A 100 3.96 -6.98 -12.20
C THR A 100 5.14 -6.20 -12.79
N GLN A 101 5.51 -6.49 -14.03
CA GLN A 101 6.47 -5.69 -14.80
C GLN A 101 5.78 -4.54 -15.55
N ASP A 102 4.50 -4.68 -15.89
CA ASP A 102 3.68 -3.62 -16.51
C ASP A 102 2.28 -3.62 -15.87
N PRO A 103 1.86 -2.53 -15.19
CA PRO A 103 0.53 -2.39 -14.61
C PRO A 103 -0.64 -2.58 -15.59
N ARG A 104 -0.39 -2.59 -16.91
CA ARG A 104 -1.38 -2.86 -17.97
C ARG A 104 -1.56 -4.34 -18.30
N GLU A 105 -0.55 -5.17 -18.02
CA GLU A 105 -0.51 -6.58 -18.43
C GLU A 105 -1.01 -7.54 -17.33
N GLY A 106 -1.56 -6.97 -16.24
CA GLY A 106 -2.09 -7.72 -15.11
C GLY A 106 -1.07 -7.95 -14.00
N TRP A 107 -1.51 -8.61 -12.93
CA TRP A 107 -0.76 -8.77 -11.67
C TRP A 107 -0.70 -10.23 -11.23
N SER A 108 0.35 -10.57 -10.49
CA SER A 108 0.55 -11.89 -9.88
C SER A 108 -0.58 -12.25 -8.91
N ASP A 109 -0.62 -13.52 -8.53
CA ASP A 109 -1.41 -13.95 -7.38
C ASP A 109 -0.80 -13.42 -6.07
N PRO A 110 -1.60 -13.28 -4.99
CA PRO A 110 -1.15 -12.69 -3.74
C PRO A 110 -0.10 -13.55 -3.02
N VAL A 111 0.97 -12.90 -2.58
CA VAL A 111 1.94 -13.41 -1.60
C VAL A 111 1.53 -12.88 -0.23
N TRP A 112 1.06 -13.78 0.66
CA TRP A 112 0.57 -13.39 1.99
C TRP A 112 1.71 -13.11 2.96
N VAL A 113 1.55 -12.02 3.73
CA VAL A 113 2.54 -11.58 4.71
C VAL A 113 2.02 -11.91 6.12
N PRO A 114 2.75 -12.69 6.94
CA PRO A 114 2.30 -13.14 8.25
C PRO A 114 2.52 -12.07 9.33
N VAL A 115 2.05 -10.85 9.09
CA VAL A 115 2.05 -9.75 10.05
C VAL A 115 0.62 -9.32 10.35
N GLY A 116 0.39 -8.84 11.56
CA GLY A 116 -0.87 -8.20 11.92
C GLY A 116 -0.98 -6.81 11.30
N GLY A 117 -1.89 -6.02 11.84
CA GLY A 117 -2.03 -4.63 11.42
C GLY A 117 -2.72 -4.43 10.08
N ILE A 118 -2.86 -3.16 9.73
CA ILE A 118 -3.42 -2.69 8.46
C ILE A 118 -2.43 -1.74 7.78
N ASP A 119 -2.82 -1.19 6.62
CA ASP A 119 -2.06 -0.18 5.89
C ASP A 119 -0.59 -0.53 5.63
N PRO A 120 -0.29 -1.71 5.08
CA PRO A 120 1.07 -2.10 4.83
C PRO A 120 1.75 -1.19 3.79
N SER A 121 3.05 -0.97 3.95
CA SER A 121 3.89 -0.27 2.99
C SER A 121 5.21 -0.99 2.81
N LEU A 122 5.76 -0.89 1.60
CA LEU A 122 7.10 -1.36 1.25
C LEU A 122 8.09 -0.20 1.16
N TYR A 123 9.32 -0.46 1.61
CA TYR A 123 10.51 0.36 1.39
C TYR A 123 11.64 -0.53 0.88
N PHE A 124 12.39 -0.08 -0.12
CA PHE A 124 13.47 -0.85 -0.73
C PHE A 124 14.79 -0.09 -0.63
N GLU A 125 15.84 -0.75 -0.17
CA GLU A 125 17.18 -0.17 -0.04
C GLU A 125 18.27 -1.24 0.01
N GLY A 126 19.40 -1.01 -0.66
CA GLY A 126 20.58 -1.86 -0.53
C GLY A 126 20.34 -3.33 -0.88
N GLY A 127 19.43 -3.63 -1.82
CA GLY A 127 19.03 -4.99 -2.19
C GLY A 127 18.11 -5.67 -1.17
N LYS A 128 17.60 -4.93 -0.18
CA LYS A 128 16.65 -5.40 0.82
C LYS A 128 15.29 -4.76 0.62
N ALA A 129 14.27 -5.47 1.08
CA ALA A 129 12.92 -4.96 1.21
C ALA A 129 12.53 -4.90 2.69
N TYR A 130 11.88 -3.82 3.06
CA TYR A 130 11.35 -3.57 4.39
C TYR A 130 9.84 -3.39 4.32
N TYR A 131 9.14 -4.00 5.26
CA TYR A 131 7.70 -3.99 5.42
C TYR A 131 7.33 -3.18 6.64
N CYS A 132 6.31 -2.34 6.50
CA CYS A 132 5.88 -1.41 7.54
C CYS A 132 4.36 -1.45 7.64
N THR A 133 3.80 -1.48 8.86
CA THR A 133 2.34 -1.53 9.11
C THR A 133 2.06 -0.94 10.50
N ASN A 134 0.80 -0.60 10.80
CA ASN A 134 0.41 -0.26 12.17
C ASN A 134 0.08 -1.51 12.98
N GLN A 135 0.65 -1.66 14.17
CA GLN A 135 0.38 -2.78 15.06
C GLN A 135 0.26 -2.29 16.50
N SER A 136 -0.19 -3.21 17.37
CA SER A 136 -0.12 -3.05 18.81
C SER A 136 0.78 -4.13 19.38
N VAL A 137 2.10 -3.98 19.17
CA VAL A 137 3.11 -4.93 19.67
C VAL A 137 3.10 -4.93 21.21
N HIS A 138 2.95 -3.74 21.78
CA HIS A 138 2.75 -3.55 23.21
C HIS A 138 1.26 -3.33 23.54
N PRO A 139 0.71 -3.99 24.59
CA PRO A 139 -0.69 -3.84 24.96
C PRO A 139 -1.10 -2.37 25.18
N GLY A 140 -2.15 -1.95 24.49
CA GLY A 140 -2.71 -0.60 24.60
C GLY A 140 -1.87 0.49 23.92
N LYS A 141 -0.90 0.14 23.07
CA LYS A 141 -0.14 1.10 22.26
C LYS A 141 -0.43 0.90 20.79
N GLU A 142 -0.56 2.03 20.09
CA GLU A 142 -0.52 2.06 18.63
C GLU A 142 0.93 2.33 18.22
N GLU A 143 1.45 1.50 17.32
CA GLU A 143 2.85 1.51 16.94
C GLU A 143 2.99 1.27 15.45
N ILE A 144 3.91 1.97 14.82
CA ILE A 144 4.40 1.60 13.49
C ILE A 144 5.55 0.62 13.67
N THR A 145 5.50 -0.50 12.97
CA THR A 145 6.57 -1.51 12.98
C THR A 145 7.33 -1.54 11.67
N LEU A 146 8.55 -2.07 11.71
CA LEU A 146 9.41 -2.24 10.54
C LEU A 146 10.14 -3.58 10.59
N GLU A 147 10.01 -4.35 9.51
CA GLU A 147 10.65 -5.65 9.36
C GLU A 147 11.32 -5.80 8.01
N GLU A 148 12.47 -6.47 7.95
CA GLU A 148 13.00 -6.96 6.67
C GLU A 148 12.13 -8.12 6.17
N ILE A 149 11.81 -8.16 4.87
CA ILE A 149 10.93 -9.16 4.26
C ILE A 149 11.50 -9.73 2.97
N ASP A 150 11.13 -10.98 2.66
CA ASP A 150 11.20 -11.53 1.32
C ASP A 150 9.89 -11.28 0.56
N VAL A 151 9.87 -10.32 -0.38
CA VAL A 151 8.65 -9.97 -1.13
C VAL A 151 8.12 -11.09 -2.04
N THR A 152 8.95 -12.09 -2.36
CA THR A 152 8.54 -13.21 -3.22
C THR A 152 7.85 -14.33 -2.44
N THR A 153 8.13 -14.43 -1.14
CA THR A 153 7.58 -15.48 -0.28
C THR A 153 6.73 -14.97 0.88
N GLY A 154 6.74 -13.66 1.13
CA GLY A 154 6.07 -13.01 2.26
C GLY A 154 6.76 -13.24 3.60
N LYS A 155 7.86 -14.02 3.64
CA LYS A 155 8.53 -14.39 4.88
C LYS A 155 9.32 -13.21 5.45
N LEU A 156 9.16 -12.97 6.75
CA LEU A 156 9.98 -12.02 7.49
C LEU A 156 11.41 -12.54 7.64
N LYS A 157 12.37 -11.63 7.48
CA LYS A 157 13.82 -11.86 7.65
C LYS A 157 14.35 -11.23 8.95
N SER A 158 13.53 -10.45 9.64
CA SER A 158 13.84 -9.88 10.96
C SER A 158 12.64 -9.99 11.91
N PRO A 159 12.85 -9.80 13.23
CA PRO A 159 11.76 -9.65 14.18
C PRO A 159 10.89 -8.40 13.90
N ILE A 160 9.63 -8.46 14.30
CA ILE A 160 8.71 -7.32 14.37
C ILE A 160 9.27 -6.29 15.35
N THR A 161 9.56 -5.09 14.86
CA THR A 161 10.24 -4.05 15.64
C THR A 161 9.42 -2.75 15.60
N PRO A 162 8.84 -2.31 16.72
CA PRO A 162 8.17 -1.01 16.78
C PRO A 162 9.21 0.12 16.65
N ILE A 163 8.97 1.06 15.74
CA ILE A 163 9.88 2.18 15.44
C ILE A 163 9.30 3.54 15.82
N TRP A 164 7.98 3.65 15.99
CA TRP A 164 7.32 4.89 16.38
C TRP A 164 5.93 4.62 16.99
N SER A 165 5.49 5.46 17.92
CA SER A 165 4.18 5.36 18.61
C SER A 165 3.30 6.59 18.40
N GLY A 166 3.48 7.29 17.28
CA GLY A 166 2.65 8.44 16.92
C GLY A 166 2.97 9.70 17.71
N THR A 167 2.09 10.69 17.60
CA THR A 167 2.13 11.94 18.39
C THR A 167 1.07 11.98 19.48
N GLY A 168 0.21 10.96 19.54
CA GLY A 168 -0.92 10.87 20.48
C GLY A 168 -2.24 11.36 19.90
N GLY A 169 -2.34 11.50 18.57
CA GLY A 169 -3.59 11.82 17.87
C GLY A 169 -4.59 10.66 17.83
N GLY A 170 -4.11 9.45 18.12
CA GLY A 170 -4.88 8.20 18.00
C GLY A 170 -5.05 7.77 16.54
N HIS A 171 -5.40 6.50 16.33
CA HIS A 171 -5.58 5.92 15.01
C HIS A 171 -4.34 6.07 14.13
N LEU A 172 -3.17 5.77 14.70
CA LEU A 172 -1.89 5.77 13.99
C LEU A 172 -1.88 4.68 12.90
N GLU A 173 -1.86 5.10 11.64
CA GLU A 173 -2.01 4.22 10.47
C GLU A 173 -1.29 4.79 9.21
N GLY A 174 -1.47 4.18 8.04
CA GLY A 174 -0.89 4.67 6.78
C GLY A 174 0.64 4.92 6.76
N PRO A 175 1.51 4.06 7.35
CA PRO A 175 2.92 4.39 7.48
C PRO A 175 3.70 4.26 6.16
N HIS A 176 4.54 5.24 5.83
CA HIS A 176 5.42 5.24 4.66
C HIS A 176 6.81 5.75 5.01
N ILE A 177 7.84 5.01 4.59
CA ILE A 177 9.25 5.39 4.77
C ILE A 177 9.81 5.96 3.48
N TYR A 178 10.52 7.08 3.61
CA TYR A 178 11.27 7.72 2.53
C TYR A 178 12.67 8.06 3.01
N TYR A 179 13.66 7.91 2.12
CA TYR A 179 15.01 8.43 2.35
C TYR A 179 15.25 9.66 1.48
N LYS A 180 15.64 10.77 2.12
CA LYS A 180 15.90 12.04 1.44
C LYS A 180 16.89 12.86 2.25
N ASP A 181 17.84 13.50 1.57
CA ASP A 181 18.83 14.42 2.18
C ASP A 181 19.57 13.83 3.40
N SER A 182 19.94 12.55 3.32
CA SER A 182 20.59 11.79 4.40
C SER A 182 19.72 11.49 5.63
N TRP A 183 18.40 11.64 5.53
CA TRP A 183 17.44 11.34 6.58
C TRP A 183 16.41 10.30 6.13
N TYR A 184 15.96 9.49 7.08
CA TYR A 184 14.75 8.69 6.95
C TYR A 184 13.56 9.48 7.49
N TYR A 185 12.53 9.60 6.67
CA TYR A 185 11.24 10.19 7.02
C TYR A 185 10.23 9.07 7.12
N LEU A 186 9.63 8.92 8.31
CA LEU A 186 8.42 8.13 8.50
C LEU A 186 7.23 9.07 8.49
N MET A 187 6.36 8.91 7.49
CA MET A 187 5.06 9.56 7.41
C MET A 187 3.98 8.58 7.85
N ALA A 188 2.98 9.03 8.60
CA ALA A 188 1.81 8.24 8.97
C ALA A 188 0.58 9.15 9.07
N ALA A 189 -0.61 8.55 9.05
CA ALA A 189 -1.87 9.20 9.36
C ALA A 189 -2.20 9.04 10.86
N GLU A 190 -2.85 10.04 11.44
CA GLU A 190 -3.43 10.04 12.80
C GLU A 190 -4.75 10.83 12.77
N GLY A 191 -5.62 10.62 13.76
CA GLY A 191 -6.88 11.34 13.93
C GLY A 191 -8.11 10.64 13.32
N GLY A 192 -7.88 9.62 12.49
CA GLY A 192 -8.90 8.70 12.03
C GLY A 192 -9.76 9.16 10.84
N THR A 193 -10.21 8.18 10.05
CA THR A 193 -11.07 8.38 8.87
C THR A 193 -12.33 7.49 8.86
N PHE A 194 -12.69 6.92 10.01
CA PHE A 194 -13.80 5.95 10.20
C PHE A 194 -15.20 6.51 9.94
#